data_AF-A0A3L7PT55-F1
#
_entry.id   AF-A0A3L7PT55-F1
#
_cell.length_a   1.000
_cell.length_b   1.000
_cell.length_c   1.000
_cell.angle_alpha   90.00
_cell.angle_beta   90.00
_cell.angle_gamma   90.00
#
_symmetry.space_group_name_H-M   'P 1'
#
loop_
_entity.id
_entity.type
_entity.pdbx_description
1 polymer ?
#
loop_
_entity_poly.entity_id
_entity_poly.type
_entity_poly.pdbx_seq_one_letter_code
_entity_poly.pdbx_strand_id
1 'polypeptide(L)' 'MKKIRVKTTVGETSVAVSPLQQSQDFVEAVGRALRRSARTARRIARMYGTPIYVLRDGKVVAEKP' A
#
# COMPACT_ATOMS: atom_id res chain seq x y z
N MET A 1 -5.27 -28.86 5.23
CA MET A 1 -4.78 -27.46 5.29
C MET A 1 -3.60 -27.31 4.34
N LYS A 2 -3.66 -26.40 3.36
CA LYS A 2 -2.64 -26.26 2.30
C LYS A 2 -1.50 -25.35 2.81
N LYS A 3 -0.30 -25.90 3.01
CA LYS A 3 0.89 -25.16 3.49
C LYS A 3 1.57 -24.44 2.32
N ILE A 4 1.87 -23.16 2.48
CA ILE A 4 2.66 -22.38 1.50
C ILE A 4 4.14 -22.62 1.78
N ARG A 5 4.89 -23.06 0.77
CA ARG A 5 6.31 -23.39 0.89
C ARG A 5 7.14 -22.28 0.25
N VAL A 6 7.69 -21.38 1.07
CA VAL A 6 8.59 -20.30 0.61
C VAL A 6 10.01 -20.85 0.64
N LYS A 7 10.71 -20.83 -0.51
CA LYS A 7 12.11 -21.27 -0.59
C LYS A 7 13.04 -20.08 -0.28
N THR A 8 13.65 -20.08 0.89
CA THR A 8 14.76 -19.18 1.24
C THR A 8 16.02 -20.02 1.45
N THR A 9 17.15 -19.53 0.93
CA THR A 9 18.45 -20.23 0.77
C THR A 9 19.16 -20.60 2.08
N VAL A 10 18.51 -20.50 3.24
CA VAL A 10 19.06 -20.97 4.52
C VAL A 10 17.93 -21.60 5.34
N GLY A 11 17.73 -22.91 5.16
CA GLY A 11 16.84 -23.72 6.00
C GLY A 11 15.34 -23.55 5.71
N GLU A 12 14.68 -24.66 5.39
CA GLU A 12 13.22 -24.73 5.21
C GLU A 12 12.48 -24.55 6.55
N THR A 13 12.33 -23.32 7.03
CA THR A 13 11.40 -23.02 8.12
C THR A 13 9.99 -22.88 7.56
N SER A 14 9.18 -23.94 7.73
CA SER A 14 7.78 -23.94 7.35
C SER A 14 6.94 -23.17 8.37
N VAL A 15 6.77 -21.86 8.17
CA VAL A 15 5.86 -21.05 8.97
C VAL A 15 4.43 -21.32 8.50
N ALA A 16 3.58 -21.87 9.38
CA ALA A 16 2.17 -22.08 9.11
C ALA A 16 1.43 -20.73 9.16
N VAL A 17 1.39 -20.01 8.05
CA VAL A 17 0.61 -18.77 7.94
C VAL A 17 -0.85 -19.15 7.74
N SER A 18 -1.73 -18.72 8.65
CA SER A 18 -3.16 -18.91 8.49
C SER A 18 -3.66 -18.04 7.32
N PRO A 19 -4.62 -18.50 6.50
CA PRO A 19 -5.09 -17.74 5.32
C PRO A 19 -5.59 -16.33 5.66
N LEU A 20 -6.17 -16.17 6.85
CA LEU A 20 -6.61 -14.88 7.38
C LEU A 20 -5.43 -13.94 7.65
N GLN A 21 -4.33 -14.46 8.19
CA GLN A 21 -3.15 -13.67 8.50
C GLN A 21 -2.42 -13.22 7.23
N GLN A 22 -2.33 -14.09 6.22
CA GLN A 22 -1.79 -13.71 4.91
C GLN A 22 -2.61 -12.58 4.25
N SER A 23 -3.93 -12.60 4.39
CA SER A 23 -4.79 -11.55 3.85
C SER A 23 -4.59 -10.20 4.57
N GLN A 24 -4.37 -10.22 5.89
CA GLN A 24 -4.11 -9.02 6.68
C GLN A 24 -2.76 -8.40 6.34
N ASP A 25 -1.71 -9.22 6.27
CA ASP A 25 -0.36 -8.77 5.92
C ASP A 25 -0.34 -8.13 4.53
N PHE A 26 -1.08 -8.70 3.58
CA PHE A 26 -1.24 -8.14 2.24
C PHE A 26 -1.95 -6.77 2.26
N VAL A 27 -3.12 -6.69 2.91
CA VAL A 27 -3.88 -5.43 3.01
C VAL A 27 -3.05 -4.35 3.69
N GLU A 28 -2.29 -4.71 4.73
CA GLU A 28 -1.40 -3.77 5.40
C GLU A 28 -0.27 -3.29 4.50
N ALA A 29 0.39 -4.21 3.78
CA ALA A 29 1.46 -3.87 2.84
C ALA A 29 0.96 -2.93 1.74
N VAL A 30 -0.22 -3.20 1.17
CA VAL A 30 -0.88 -2.34 0.18
C VAL A 30 -1.18 -0.97 0.78
N GLY A 31 -1.78 -0.91 1.97
CA GLY A 31 -2.06 0.34 2.66
C GLY A 31 -0.81 1.19 2.90
N ARG A 32 0.30 0.56 3.32
CA ARG A 32 1.61 1.23 3.49
C ARG A 32 2.17 1.73 2.15
N ALA A 33 2.03 0.95 1.08
CA ALA A 33 2.48 1.35 -0.26
C ALA A 33 1.69 2.57 -0.78
N LEU A 34 0.36 2.53 -0.72
CA LEU A 34 -0.50 3.62 -1.17
C LEU A 34 -0.23 4.93 -0.41
N ARG A 35 -0.05 4.86 0.91
CA ARG A 35 0.30 6.05 1.72
C ARG A 35 1.65 6.65 1.29
N ARG A 36 2.65 5.81 0.98
CA ARG A 36 3.95 6.27 0.48
C ARG A 36 3.82 6.94 -0.88
N SER A 37 3.12 6.31 -1.82
CA SER A 37 2.84 6.87 -3.15
C SER A 37 2.13 8.21 -3.06
N ALA A 38 1.10 8.32 -2.22
CA ALA A 38 0.38 9.58 -2.01
C ALA A 38 1.29 10.69 -1.47
N ARG A 39 2.21 10.39 -0.54
CA ARG A 39 3.18 11.39 -0.04
C ARG A 39 4.11 11.89 -1.15
N THR A 40 4.63 10.99 -1.99
CA THR A 40 5.49 11.35 -3.12
C THR A 40 4.74 12.20 -4.14
N ALA A 41 3.50 11.83 -4.50
CA ALA A 41 2.67 12.60 -5.41
C ALA A 41 2.45 14.03 -4.90
N ARG A 42 2.12 14.20 -3.61
CA ARG A 42 1.96 15.55 -3.01
C ARG A 42 3.27 16.34 -3.01
N ARG A 43 4.41 15.69 -2.74
CA ARG A 43 5.72 16.35 -2.81
C ARG A 43 5.99 16.91 -4.21
N ILE A 44 5.79 16.11 -5.24
CA ILE A 44 5.97 16.52 -6.64
C ILE A 44 4.99 17.64 -7.00
N ALA A 45 3.72 17.49 -6.62
CA ALA A 45 2.69 18.50 -6.86
C ALA A 45 3.07 19.86 -6.26
N ARG A 46 3.62 19.89 -5.03
CA ARG A 46 4.13 21.14 -4.41
C ARG A 46 5.29 21.75 -5.17
N MET A 47 6.22 20.93 -5.65
CA MET A 47 7.40 21.40 -6.38
C MET A 47 7.03 22.14 -7.66
N TYR A 48 6.00 21.65 -8.38
CA TYR A 48 5.58 22.22 -9.66
C TYR A 48 4.31 23.07 -9.56
N GLY A 49 3.79 23.30 -8.35
CA GLY A 49 2.53 24.02 -8.15
C GLY A 49 1.31 23.33 -8.78
N THR A 50 1.40 22.02 -9.05
CA THR A 50 0.31 21.24 -9.65
C THR A 50 -0.81 21.01 -8.63
N PRO A 51 -2.08 21.32 -8.94
CA PRO A 51 -3.19 21.05 -8.03
C PRO A 51 -3.42 19.54 -7.82
N ILE A 52 -3.89 19.17 -6.63
CA ILE A 52 -4.28 17.80 -6.31
C ILE A 52 -5.80 17.70 -6.39
N TYR A 53 -6.30 16.76 -7.19
CA TYR A 53 -7.73 16.49 -7.27
C TYR A 53 -8.15 15.46 -6.21
N VAL A 54 -9.14 15.81 -5.41
CA VAL A 54 -9.73 14.92 -4.40
C VAL A 54 -11.24 14.87 -4.55
N LEU A 55 -11.84 13.73 -4.22
CA LEU A 55 -13.28 13.62 -4.08
C LEU A 55 -13.68 14.11 -2.68
N ARG A 56 -14.43 15.20 -2.61
CA ARG A 56 -14.96 15.77 -1.36
C ARG A 56 -16.45 16.02 -1.56
N ASP A 57 -17.27 15.49 -0.64
CA ASP A 57 -18.73 15.62 -0.68
C ASP A 57 -19.35 15.18 -2.03
N GLY A 58 -18.81 14.11 -2.62
CA GLY A 58 -19.27 13.58 -3.92
C GLY A 58 -18.85 14.41 -5.15
N LYS A 59 -18.02 15.45 -4.97
CA LYS A 59 -17.52 16.30 -6.06
C LYS A 59 -16.01 16.22 -6.16
N VAL A 60 -15.48 16.32 -7.38
CA VAL A 60 -14.03 16.44 -7.60
C VAL A 60 -13.63 17.90 -7.36
N VAL A 61 -12.74 18.12 -6.40
CA VAL A 61 -12.25 19.45 -6.02
C VAL A 61 -10.75 19.50 -6.26
N ALA A 62 -10.27 20.62 -6.81
CA ALA A 62 -8.85 20.91 -6.93
C ALA A 62 -8.37 21.58 -5.63
N GLU A 63 -7.44 20.93 -4.94
CA GLU A 63 -6.77 21.48 -3.77
C GLU A 63 -5.39 22.02 -4.14
N LYS A 64 -5.00 23.11 -3.49
CA LYS A 64 -3.63 23.60 -3.54
C LYS A 64 -2.70 22.55 -2.89
N PRO A 65 -1.56 22.22 -3.51
CA PRO A 65 -0.73 21.09 -3.10
C PRO A 65 -0.08 21.24 -1.71
#